data_AF-A0A956JGT9-F1
#
_entry.id   AF-A0A956JGT9-F1
#
_cell.length_a   1.000
_cell.length_b   1.000
_cell.length_c   1.000
_cell.angle_alpha   90.00
_cell.angle_beta   90.00
_cell.angle_gamma   90.00
#
_symmetry.space_group_name_H-M   'P 1'
#
loop_
_entity.id
_entity.type
_entity.pdbx_description
1 polymer ?
#
loop_
_entity_poly.entity_id
_entity_poly.type
_entity_poly.pdbx_seq_one_letter_code
_entity_poly.pdbx_strand_id
1 'polypeptide(L)'
;AMEEQARAKAALAAELARDEAAEPDAEPSAAGSRYRPRLLDEAPAKASIDPGEYLCKISREYKLRPCTVRVDDRGHTILTVPEALLAIEGVLYDEGDVVHFDGWTTEERPFGCYICAPRCAIDPSSCDCTEIQPAASVHCLAQPVTFDLKRGGKGWKGTLRYALYSNRYEGSPPDRRPTGYNFEVEEFVVELRPTAGG
;
A
#
# COMPACT_ATOMS: atom_id res chain seq x y z
N ALA A 1 -9.21 12.25 -15.31
CA ALA A 1 -9.35 12.00 -13.86
C ALA A 1 -10.48 11.00 -13.57
N MET A 2 -11.77 11.36 -13.68
CA MET A 2 -12.87 10.43 -13.33
C MET A 2 -12.93 9.16 -14.21
N GLU A 3 -12.63 9.26 -15.51
CA GLU A 3 -12.66 8.10 -16.42
C GLU A 3 -11.53 7.10 -16.13
N GLU A 4 -10.38 7.59 -15.66
CA GLU A 4 -9.24 6.77 -15.29
C GLU A 4 -9.47 6.03 -13.97
N GLN A 5 -10.10 6.72 -13.00
CA GLN A 5 -10.55 6.12 -11.74
C GLN A 5 -11.60 5.03 -11.98
N ALA A 6 -12.53 5.26 -12.91
CA ALA A 6 -13.52 4.25 -13.30
C ALA A 6 -12.87 3.01 -13.92
N ARG A 7 -11.84 3.18 -14.77
CA ARG A 7 -11.09 2.06 -15.37
C ARG A 7 -10.29 1.28 -14.34
N ALA A 8 -9.59 1.94 -13.42
CA ALA A 8 -8.85 1.28 -12.35
C ALA A 8 -9.80 0.49 -11.43
N LYS A 9 -10.95 1.09 -11.06
CA LYS A 9 -11.98 0.42 -10.27
C LYS A 9 -12.56 -0.80 -11.01
N ALA A 10 -12.78 -0.69 -12.31
CA ALA A 10 -13.28 -1.79 -13.13
C ALA A 10 -12.25 -2.93 -13.29
N ALA A 11 -10.96 -2.61 -13.45
CA ALA A 11 -9.89 -3.59 -13.55
C ALA A 11 -9.74 -4.39 -12.24
N LEU A 12 -9.68 -3.70 -11.10
CA LEU A 12 -9.61 -4.34 -9.79
C LEU A 12 -10.87 -5.16 -9.49
N ALA A 13 -12.05 -4.63 -9.80
CA ALA A 13 -13.31 -5.38 -9.63
C ALA A 13 -13.36 -6.65 -10.50
N ALA A 14 -12.81 -6.62 -11.71
CA ALA A 14 -12.75 -7.77 -12.60
C ALA A 14 -11.76 -8.85 -12.11
N GLU A 15 -10.68 -8.45 -11.43
CA GLU A 15 -9.73 -9.37 -10.81
C GLU A 15 -10.37 -10.05 -9.58
N LEU A 16 -10.97 -9.27 -8.68
CA LEU A 16 -11.69 -9.77 -7.50
C LEU A 16 -12.82 -10.75 -7.87
N ALA A 17 -13.58 -10.46 -8.93
CA ALA A 17 -14.66 -11.34 -9.38
C ALA A 17 -14.18 -12.68 -9.97
N ARG A 18 -12.93 -12.76 -10.45
CA ARG A 18 -12.34 -14.03 -10.90
C ARG A 18 -11.93 -14.89 -9.72
N ASP A 19 -11.40 -14.28 -8.65
CA ASP A 19 -10.98 -14.99 -7.46
C ASP A 19 -12.17 -15.51 -6.64
N GLU A 20 -13.30 -14.78 -6.60
CA GLU A 20 -14.57 -15.27 -6.03
C GLU A 20 -15.16 -16.49 -6.76
N ALA A 21 -14.79 -16.71 -8.03
CA ALA A 21 -15.24 -17.85 -8.82
C ALA A 21 -14.36 -19.10 -8.68
N ALA A 22 -13.21 -19.00 -8.00
CA ALA A 22 -12.36 -20.14 -7.67
C ALA A 22 -12.89 -20.86 -6.41
N GLU A 23 -12.93 -22.21 -6.44
CA GLU A 23 -13.60 -23.03 -5.41
C GLU A 23 -13.05 -22.84 -3.98
N PRO A 24 -13.90 -22.91 -2.93
CA PRO A 24 -13.59 -22.47 -1.56
C PRO A 24 -12.81 -23.46 -0.67
N ASP A 25 -12.21 -24.51 -1.21
CA ASP A 25 -11.73 -25.64 -0.38
C ASP A 25 -10.28 -25.54 0.13
N ALA A 26 -9.60 -24.39 -0.06
CA ALA A 26 -8.32 -24.12 0.58
C ALA A 26 -8.49 -22.96 1.57
N GLU A 27 -8.35 -23.22 2.88
CA GLU A 27 -8.16 -22.15 3.86
C GLU A 27 -6.91 -21.36 3.46
N PRO A 28 -7.03 -20.09 3.03
CA PRO A 28 -5.85 -19.30 2.69
C PRO A 28 -5.11 -19.02 3.99
N SER A 29 -3.90 -19.56 4.12
CA SER A 29 -2.96 -19.13 5.15
C SER A 29 -2.73 -17.62 5.00
N ALA A 30 -3.08 -16.85 6.03
CA ALA A 30 -2.92 -15.39 6.08
C ALA A 30 -1.45 -14.93 5.86
N ALA A 31 -0.48 -15.85 5.98
CA ALA A 31 0.94 -15.58 5.74
C ALA A 31 1.38 -15.84 4.27
N GLY A 32 0.52 -16.44 3.43
CA GLY A 32 0.90 -17.00 2.13
C GLY A 32 0.80 -16.07 0.92
N SER A 33 0.20 -14.89 1.03
CA SER A 33 -0.10 -14.07 -0.17
C SER A 33 0.14 -12.58 0.02
N ARG A 34 1.13 -12.17 0.83
CA ARG A 34 1.58 -10.78 0.76
C ARG A 34 2.17 -10.51 -0.62
N TYR A 35 1.81 -9.38 -1.20
CA TYR A 35 2.41 -8.97 -2.46
C TYR A 35 3.94 -8.93 -2.34
N ARG A 36 4.62 -9.47 -3.34
CA ARG A 36 6.06 -9.36 -3.52
C ARG A 36 6.31 -8.82 -4.94
N PRO A 37 6.99 -7.68 -5.09
CA PRO A 37 7.33 -7.13 -6.39
C PRO A 37 8.12 -8.14 -7.22
N ARG A 38 7.67 -8.39 -8.44
CA ARG A 38 8.38 -9.28 -9.38
C ARG A 38 9.74 -8.71 -9.78
N LEU A 39 9.87 -7.39 -9.76
CA LEU A 39 11.11 -6.67 -10.07
C LEU A 39 12.28 -7.04 -9.15
N LEU A 40 12.00 -7.54 -7.93
CA LEU A 40 13.05 -8.06 -7.05
C LEU A 40 13.71 -9.32 -7.59
N ASP A 41 13.07 -10.06 -8.50
CA ASP A 41 13.63 -11.28 -9.08
C ASP A 41 14.27 -11.02 -10.46
N GLU A 42 14.13 -9.80 -10.99
CA GLU A 42 14.67 -9.36 -12.28
C GLU A 42 16.05 -8.69 -12.16
N ALA A 43 16.62 -8.28 -13.29
CA ALA A 43 17.85 -7.47 -13.29
C ALA A 43 17.55 -6.05 -12.78
N PRO A 44 18.46 -5.42 -12.02
CA PRO A 44 18.22 -4.09 -11.48
C PRO A 44 18.10 -3.06 -12.60
N ALA A 45 17.01 -2.29 -12.55
CA ALA A 45 16.83 -1.09 -13.35
C ALA A 45 17.38 0.13 -12.59
N LYS A 46 17.89 1.11 -13.34
CA LYS A 46 18.40 2.35 -12.75
C LYS A 46 17.23 3.20 -12.24
N ALA A 47 17.44 3.88 -11.11
CA ALA A 47 16.59 4.97 -10.64
C ALA A 47 17.38 6.27 -10.57
N SER A 48 16.72 7.39 -10.85
CA SER A 48 17.27 8.75 -10.80
C SER A 48 17.22 9.38 -9.40
N ILE A 49 16.69 8.64 -8.43
CA ILE A 49 16.69 8.99 -7.01
C ILE A 49 17.97 8.41 -6.40
N ASP A 50 18.85 9.29 -5.94
CA ASP A 50 20.12 8.88 -5.32
C ASP A 50 19.89 8.20 -3.97
N PRO A 51 20.72 7.23 -3.57
CA PRO A 51 20.66 6.65 -2.24
C PRO A 51 20.92 7.70 -1.15
N GLY A 52 20.21 7.63 -0.04
CA GLY A 52 20.36 8.55 1.07
C GLY A 52 19.14 8.66 1.98
N GLU A 53 19.19 9.64 2.88
CA GLU A 53 18.12 9.94 3.82
C GLU A 53 17.14 10.97 3.26
N TYR A 54 15.85 10.65 3.39
CA TYR A 54 14.74 11.41 2.85
C TYR A 54 13.67 11.68 3.91
N LEU A 55 12.78 12.59 3.56
CA LEU A 55 11.53 12.84 4.22
C LEU A 55 10.39 12.42 3.29
N CYS A 56 9.63 11.41 3.70
CA CYS A 56 8.50 10.85 2.97
C CYS A 56 7.17 11.28 3.60
N LYS A 57 6.14 11.39 2.76
CA LYS A 57 4.76 11.57 3.19
C LYS A 57 3.85 10.77 2.28
N ILE A 58 2.92 10.03 2.90
CA ILE A 58 1.82 9.31 2.23
C ILE A 58 0.54 9.81 2.88
N SER A 59 -0.39 10.32 2.07
CA SER A 59 -1.59 11.10 2.47
C SER A 59 -1.30 12.56 2.83
N ARG A 60 -2.30 13.44 2.64
CA ARG A 60 -2.19 14.89 2.91
C ARG A 60 -2.26 15.23 4.40
N GLU A 61 -2.92 14.38 5.17
CA GLU A 61 -3.21 14.57 6.60
C GLU A 61 -1.95 14.37 7.47
N TYR A 62 -0.96 13.59 7.00
CA TYR A 62 0.25 13.27 7.76
C TYR A 62 1.40 14.25 7.53
N LYS A 63 2.32 14.33 8.50
CA LYS A 63 3.57 15.08 8.39
C LYS A 63 4.60 14.27 7.59
N LEU A 64 5.59 14.96 7.05
CA LEU A 64 6.79 14.31 6.51
C LEU A 64 7.49 13.53 7.63
N ARG A 65 7.90 12.29 7.34
CA ARG A 65 8.59 11.36 8.23
C ARG A 65 9.88 10.87 7.59
N PRO A 66 10.91 10.51 8.39
CA PRO A 66 12.12 9.92 7.84
C PRO A 66 11.83 8.65 7.03
N CYS A 67 12.54 8.52 5.91
CA CYS A 67 12.58 7.34 5.07
C CYS A 67 13.93 7.26 4.37
N THR A 68 14.26 6.11 3.81
CA THR A 68 15.60 5.87 3.27
C THR A 68 15.51 5.28 1.87
N VAL A 69 16.39 5.73 0.99
CA VAL A 69 16.64 5.10 -0.31
C VAL A 69 18.01 4.45 -0.24
N ARG A 70 18.09 3.15 -0.55
CA ARG A 70 19.35 2.37 -0.53
C ARG A 70 19.52 1.61 -1.84
N VAL A 71 20.74 1.23 -2.16
CA VAL A 71 20.98 0.18 -3.16
C VAL A 71 21.21 -1.12 -2.40
N ASP A 72 20.48 -2.18 -2.74
CA ASP A 72 20.68 -3.49 -2.14
C ASP A 72 21.93 -4.21 -2.70
N ASP A 73 22.17 -5.43 -2.22
CA ASP A 73 23.30 -6.26 -2.65
C ASP A 73 23.22 -6.71 -4.13
N ARG A 74 22.02 -6.67 -4.71
CA ARG A 74 21.74 -7.01 -6.10
C ARG A 74 21.75 -5.80 -7.03
N GLY A 75 21.87 -4.58 -6.49
CA GLY A 75 21.90 -3.34 -7.25
C GLY A 75 20.53 -2.67 -7.44
N HIS A 76 19.46 -3.16 -6.82
CA HIS A 76 18.15 -2.50 -6.87
C HIS A 76 18.13 -1.27 -5.98
N THR A 77 17.59 -0.16 -6.48
CA THR A 77 17.29 1.02 -5.67
C THR A 77 16.01 0.77 -4.88
N ILE A 78 16.11 0.62 -3.56
CA ILE A 78 15.01 0.31 -2.65
C ILE A 78 14.62 1.56 -1.86
N LEU A 79 13.33 1.90 -1.85
CA LEU A 79 12.74 2.88 -0.94
C LEU A 79 12.08 2.15 0.24
N THR A 80 12.45 2.53 1.46
CA THR A 80 11.83 2.06 2.70
C THR A 80 11.18 3.23 3.43
N VAL A 81 9.87 3.13 3.66
CA VAL A 81 9.08 4.08 4.46
C VAL A 81 8.60 3.34 5.71
N PRO A 82 9.33 3.45 6.85
CA PRO A 82 9.04 2.63 8.03
C PRO A 82 7.84 3.14 8.84
N GLU A 83 7.57 4.45 8.79
CA GLU A 83 6.53 5.08 9.60
C GLU A 83 5.76 6.12 8.76
N ALA A 84 4.59 5.73 8.27
CA ALA A 84 3.63 6.62 7.62
C ALA A 84 2.20 6.09 7.84
N LEU A 85 1.21 6.62 7.10
CA LEU A 85 -0.12 6.00 7.05
C LEU A 85 -0.04 4.54 6.56
N LEU A 86 0.93 4.25 5.70
CA LEU A 86 1.26 2.92 5.20
C LEU A 86 2.77 2.75 5.31
N ALA A 87 3.25 1.78 6.12
CA ALA A 87 4.66 1.43 6.06
C ALA A 87 4.91 0.54 4.84
N ILE A 88 5.84 0.94 3.98
CA ILE A 88 6.05 0.32 2.67
C ILE A 88 7.53 0.11 2.38
N GLU A 89 7.83 -0.91 1.59
CA GLU A 89 9.14 -1.12 0.98
C GLU A 89 8.95 -1.53 -0.48
N GLY A 90 9.85 -1.11 -1.37
CA GLY A 90 9.72 -1.42 -2.78
C GLY A 90 10.87 -0.92 -3.63
N VAL A 91 10.88 -1.36 -4.89
CA VAL A 91 11.90 -1.04 -5.89
C VAL A 91 11.52 0.28 -6.58
N LEU A 92 12.50 1.17 -6.73
CA LEU A 92 12.44 2.35 -7.57
C LEU A 92 13.15 2.09 -8.89
N TYR A 93 12.57 2.55 -10.00
CA TYR A 93 13.18 2.49 -11.32
C TYR A 93 12.69 3.62 -12.23
N ASP A 94 13.51 4.04 -13.19
CA ASP A 94 13.15 5.07 -14.16
C ASP A 94 12.48 4.46 -15.40
N GLU A 95 11.39 5.10 -15.86
CA GLU A 95 10.86 4.95 -17.21
C GLU A 95 10.70 6.35 -17.84
N GLY A 96 11.70 6.75 -18.63
CA GLY A 96 11.79 8.13 -19.13
C GLY A 96 12.02 9.13 -18.01
N ASP A 97 11.14 10.13 -17.88
CA ASP A 97 11.21 11.19 -16.87
C ASP A 97 10.40 10.88 -15.60
N VAL A 98 9.88 9.66 -15.48
CA VAL A 98 9.09 9.18 -14.33
C VAL A 98 9.88 8.13 -13.56
N VAL A 99 9.85 8.24 -12.23
CA VAL A 99 10.37 7.20 -11.35
C VAL A 99 9.20 6.37 -10.84
N HIS A 100 9.15 5.10 -11.20
CA HIS A 100 8.15 4.16 -10.74
C HIS A 100 8.56 3.56 -9.41
N PHE A 101 7.57 3.31 -8.56
CA PHE A 101 7.70 2.50 -7.36
C PHE A 101 6.82 1.26 -7.49
N ASP A 102 7.38 0.10 -7.21
CA ASP A 102 6.67 -1.17 -7.08
C ASP A 102 7.06 -1.83 -5.75
N GLY A 103 6.11 -1.90 -4.83
CA GLY A 103 6.36 -2.29 -3.46
C GLY A 103 5.18 -2.96 -2.77
N TRP A 104 5.35 -3.21 -1.49
CA TRP A 104 4.38 -3.88 -0.63
C TRP A 104 4.32 -3.19 0.73
N THR A 105 3.27 -3.47 1.50
CA THR A 105 3.18 -3.02 2.89
C THR A 105 4.03 -3.90 3.81
N THR A 106 4.82 -3.28 4.68
CA THR A 106 5.72 -3.99 5.60
C THR A 106 5.11 -4.22 6.98
N GLU A 107 4.01 -3.53 7.30
CA GLU A 107 3.33 -3.64 8.60
C GLU A 107 2.77 -5.04 8.83
N GLU A 108 2.76 -5.52 10.08
CA GLU A 108 2.06 -6.76 10.43
C GLU A 108 0.56 -6.62 10.19
N ARG A 109 0.01 -5.45 10.52
CA ARG A 109 -1.40 -5.09 10.36
C ARG A 109 -1.55 -3.81 9.54
N PRO A 110 -1.42 -3.88 8.21
CA PRO A 110 -1.43 -2.69 7.37
C PRO A 110 -2.77 -1.94 7.45
N PHE A 111 -2.69 -0.62 7.36
CA PHE A 111 -3.86 0.24 7.31
C PHE A 111 -4.78 -0.15 6.15
N GLY A 112 -6.09 -0.20 6.43
CA GLY A 112 -7.11 -0.66 5.46
C GLY A 112 -7.33 -2.17 5.42
N CYS A 113 -6.49 -2.98 6.08
CA CYS A 113 -6.68 -4.43 6.21
C CYS A 113 -7.25 -4.85 7.58
N TYR A 114 -7.29 -3.95 8.56
CA TYR A 114 -7.82 -4.20 9.90
C TYR A 114 -8.70 -3.03 10.34
N ILE A 115 -9.83 -3.31 11.01
CA ILE A 115 -10.70 -2.28 11.59
C ILE A 115 -10.26 -2.05 13.04
N CYS A 116 -9.47 -1.01 13.25
CA CYS A 116 -9.08 -0.57 14.59
C CYS A 116 -10.04 0.53 15.09
N ALA A 117 -10.36 0.54 16.38
CA ALA A 117 -11.11 1.66 16.96
C ALA A 117 -10.29 2.96 16.84
N PRO A 118 -10.90 4.15 16.71
CA PRO A 118 -10.16 5.42 16.54
C PRO A 118 -9.13 5.70 17.65
N ARG A 119 -9.39 5.21 18.87
CA ARG A 119 -8.47 5.29 20.02
C ARG A 119 -7.15 4.51 19.85
N CYS A 120 -7.11 3.57 18.90
CA CYS A 120 -5.95 2.71 18.65
C CYS A 120 -4.82 3.40 17.87
N ALA A 121 -5.08 4.58 17.27
CA ALA A 121 -4.04 5.42 16.68
C ALA A 121 -3.06 5.98 17.74
N ILE A 122 -3.39 5.88 19.03
CA ILE A 122 -2.60 6.40 20.14
C ILE A 122 -1.76 5.29 20.81
N ASP A 123 -2.29 4.06 20.91
CA ASP A 123 -1.58 2.88 21.44
C ASP A 123 -2.03 1.59 20.72
N PRO A 124 -1.26 1.11 19.71
CA PRO A 124 -1.60 -0.07 18.92
C PRO A 124 -1.62 -1.39 19.71
N SER A 125 -0.86 -1.47 20.81
CA SER A 125 -0.75 -2.70 21.64
C SER A 125 -1.99 -2.92 22.52
N SER A 126 -2.77 -1.86 22.75
CA SER A 126 -3.91 -1.83 23.65
C SER A 126 -5.25 -2.19 23.00
N CYS A 127 -5.27 -2.48 21.70
CA CYS A 127 -6.50 -2.62 20.94
C CYS A 127 -6.69 -4.00 20.30
N ASP A 128 -7.85 -4.59 20.59
CA ASP A 128 -8.50 -5.60 19.77
C ASP A 128 -8.95 -4.97 18.43
N CYS A 129 -8.01 -4.74 17.51
CA CYS A 129 -8.37 -4.50 16.12
C CYS A 129 -9.09 -5.74 15.61
N THR A 130 -10.31 -5.56 15.11
CA THR A 130 -11.04 -6.67 14.49
C THR A 130 -10.51 -6.78 13.07
N GLU A 131 -9.93 -7.93 12.75
CA GLU A 131 -9.62 -8.27 11.37
C GLU A 131 -10.90 -8.15 10.54
N ILE A 132 -10.76 -7.60 9.33
CA ILE A 132 -11.86 -7.68 8.36
C ILE A 132 -12.15 -9.15 8.04
N GLN A 133 -13.20 -9.44 7.29
CA GLN A 133 -13.45 -10.82 6.86
C GLN A 133 -12.18 -11.43 6.23
N PRO A 134 -11.84 -12.70 6.50
CA PRO A 134 -10.57 -13.29 6.07
C PRO A 134 -10.29 -13.14 4.57
N ALA A 135 -11.30 -13.29 3.71
CA ALA A 135 -11.16 -13.06 2.27
C ALA A 135 -10.74 -11.62 1.92
N ALA A 136 -11.28 -10.62 2.64
CA ALA A 136 -10.90 -9.22 2.46
C ALA A 136 -9.47 -8.96 2.97
N SER A 137 -9.05 -9.63 4.04
CA SER A 137 -7.68 -9.55 4.58
C SER A 137 -6.67 -10.07 3.56
N VAL A 138 -6.95 -11.23 2.95
CA VAL A 138 -6.16 -11.82 1.86
C VAL A 138 -6.01 -10.86 0.69
N HIS A 139 -7.12 -10.28 0.19
CA HIS A 139 -7.08 -9.32 -0.91
C HIS A 139 -6.34 -8.03 -0.56
N CYS A 140 -6.48 -7.57 0.68
CA CYS A 140 -5.79 -6.37 1.15
C CYS A 140 -4.27 -6.60 1.24
N LEU A 141 -3.82 -7.75 1.74
CA LEU A 141 -2.39 -8.11 1.84
C LEU A 141 -1.76 -8.43 0.48
N ALA A 142 -2.53 -8.93 -0.48
CA ALA A 142 -2.09 -9.24 -1.84
C ALA A 142 -2.00 -8.01 -2.74
N GLN A 143 -2.49 -6.85 -2.29
CA GLN A 143 -2.47 -5.62 -3.08
C GLN A 143 -1.04 -5.10 -3.29
N PRO A 144 -0.65 -4.78 -4.54
CA PRO A 144 0.58 -4.08 -4.80
C PRO A 144 0.48 -2.61 -4.36
N VAL A 145 1.59 -2.07 -3.83
CA VAL A 145 1.75 -0.64 -3.60
C VAL A 145 2.54 -0.07 -4.75
N THR A 146 1.84 0.54 -5.71
CA THR A 146 2.46 1.13 -6.89
C THR A 146 2.14 2.60 -7.01
N PHE A 147 3.14 3.42 -7.34
CA PHE A 147 2.93 4.83 -7.66
C PHE A 147 4.05 5.38 -8.53
N ASP A 148 3.74 6.47 -9.22
CA ASP A 148 4.66 7.18 -10.09
C ASP A 148 5.10 8.49 -9.43
N LEU A 149 6.39 8.73 -9.43
CA LEU A 149 7.02 9.94 -8.92
C LEU A 149 7.55 10.79 -10.07
N LYS A 150 7.17 12.07 -10.07
CA LYS A 150 7.73 13.09 -10.95
C LYS A 150 8.53 14.07 -10.14
N ARG A 151 9.67 14.50 -10.68
CA ARG A 151 10.49 15.54 -10.05
C ARG A 151 9.73 16.86 -10.02
N GLY A 152 9.70 17.51 -8.85
CA GLY A 152 8.95 18.74 -8.64
C GLY A 152 9.44 19.54 -7.44
N GLY A 153 9.81 20.80 -7.66
CA GLY A 153 10.32 21.67 -6.60
C GLY A 153 11.58 21.11 -5.94
N LYS A 154 11.54 20.84 -4.64
CA LYS A 154 12.66 20.34 -3.84
C LYS A 154 12.71 18.80 -3.71
N GLY A 155 11.93 18.06 -4.49
CA GLY A 155 11.87 16.60 -4.36
C GLY A 155 11.06 15.94 -5.47
N TRP A 156 10.40 14.84 -5.13
CA TRP A 156 9.55 14.07 -6.01
C TRP A 156 8.14 13.97 -5.45
N LYS A 157 7.15 13.95 -6.34
CA LYS A 157 5.73 13.89 -5.98
C LYS A 157 4.99 12.92 -6.88
N GLY A 158 4.02 12.24 -6.29
CA GLY A 158 3.19 11.26 -6.96
C GLY A 158 1.84 11.10 -6.29
N THR A 159 1.09 10.13 -6.80
CA THR A 159 -0.19 9.70 -6.23
C THR A 159 -0.17 8.18 -6.13
N LEU A 160 -0.45 7.67 -4.94
CA LEU A 160 -0.70 6.27 -4.66
C LEU A 160 -2.21 6.04 -4.70
N ARG A 161 -2.67 5.10 -5.52
CA ARG A 161 -4.03 4.58 -5.47
C ARG A 161 -4.02 3.32 -4.63
N TYR A 162 -4.83 3.25 -3.59
CA TYR A 162 -4.80 2.15 -2.62
C TYR A 162 -6.22 1.79 -2.20
N ALA A 163 -6.58 0.51 -2.32
CA ALA A 163 -7.87 0.01 -1.88
C ALA A 163 -7.89 -0.14 -0.35
N LEU A 164 -8.91 0.44 0.27
CA LEU A 164 -9.24 0.28 1.67
C LEU A 164 -10.44 -0.66 1.78
N TYR A 165 -10.33 -1.68 2.62
CA TYR A 165 -11.35 -2.69 2.78
C TYR A 165 -12.16 -2.46 4.06
N SER A 166 -13.45 -2.78 3.99
CA SER A 166 -14.36 -2.68 5.14
C SER A 166 -15.36 -3.83 5.15
N ASN A 167 -15.75 -4.26 6.34
CA ASN A 167 -16.80 -5.27 6.48
C ASN A 167 -18.17 -4.68 6.13
N ARG A 168 -18.94 -5.42 5.34
CA ARG A 168 -20.37 -5.19 5.14
C ARG A 168 -21.11 -5.88 6.27
N TYR A 169 -21.99 -5.16 6.94
CA TYR A 169 -22.78 -5.69 8.05
C TYR A 169 -24.28 -5.68 7.71
N GLU A 170 -24.99 -6.72 8.14
CA GLU A 170 -26.45 -6.76 8.19
C GLU A 170 -26.96 -6.77 9.63
N GLY A 171 -28.15 -6.21 9.85
CA GLY A 171 -28.74 -6.00 11.17
C GLY A 171 -28.39 -4.65 11.77
N SER A 172 -28.71 -4.46 13.05
CA SER A 172 -28.39 -3.26 13.82
C SER A 172 -27.58 -3.63 15.05
N PRO A 173 -26.69 -2.74 15.56
CA PRO A 173 -26.01 -2.99 16.83
C PRO A 173 -27.02 -3.31 17.95
N PRO A 174 -26.74 -4.29 18.83
CA PRO A 174 -25.50 -5.06 18.92
C PRO A 174 -25.42 -6.29 17.99
N ASP A 175 -26.53 -6.70 17.37
CA ASP A 175 -26.69 -7.99 16.67
C ASP A 175 -26.17 -8.01 15.23
N ARG A 176 -25.45 -6.97 14.80
CA ARG A 176 -24.93 -6.88 13.44
C ARG A 176 -23.97 -8.04 13.13
N ARG A 177 -24.09 -8.62 11.94
CA ARG A 177 -23.22 -9.72 11.48
C ARG A 177 -22.52 -9.32 10.18
N PRO A 178 -21.22 -9.64 10.02
CA PRO A 178 -20.54 -9.39 8.76
C PRO A 178 -21.07 -10.35 7.70
N THR A 179 -21.58 -9.83 6.58
CA THR A 179 -22.14 -10.63 5.47
C THR A 179 -21.31 -10.58 4.20
N GLY A 180 -20.25 -9.78 4.21
CA GLY A 180 -19.31 -9.64 3.11
C GLY A 180 -18.32 -8.52 3.43
N TYR A 181 -17.69 -8.00 2.38
CA TYR A 181 -16.85 -6.82 2.46
C TYR A 181 -17.13 -5.87 1.29
N ASN A 182 -16.69 -4.63 1.45
CA ASN A 182 -16.64 -3.61 0.42
C ASN A 182 -15.21 -3.10 0.34
N PHE A 183 -14.86 -2.46 -0.78
CA PHE A 183 -13.63 -1.71 -0.90
C PHE A 183 -13.87 -0.35 -1.55
N GLU A 184 -13.05 0.61 -1.18
CA GLU A 184 -12.98 1.93 -1.79
C GLU A 184 -11.53 2.21 -2.16
N VAL A 185 -11.31 2.77 -3.35
CA VAL A 185 -9.96 3.14 -3.81
C VAL A 185 -9.73 4.60 -3.45
N GLU A 186 -8.79 4.83 -2.55
CA GLU A 186 -8.38 6.15 -2.12
C GLU A 186 -7.13 6.62 -2.89
N GLU A 187 -7.03 7.93 -3.07
CA GLU A 187 -5.84 8.57 -3.68
C GLU A 187 -5.02 9.28 -2.60
N PHE A 188 -3.86 8.73 -2.29
CA PHE A 188 -2.90 9.30 -1.37
C PHE A 188 -1.84 10.10 -2.12
N VAL A 189 -1.60 11.34 -1.70
CA VAL A 189 -0.43 12.08 -2.17
C VAL A 189 0.83 11.43 -1.61
N VAL A 190 1.79 11.16 -2.48
CA VAL A 190 3.13 10.70 -2.12
C VAL A 190 4.11 11.84 -2.37
N GLU A 191 4.94 12.14 -1.38
CA GLU A 191 6.01 13.13 -1.50
C GLU A 191 7.29 12.59 -0.89
N LEU A 192 8.40 12.73 -1.63
CA LEU A 192 9.75 12.37 -1.22
C LEU A 192 10.63 13.62 -1.31
N ARG A 193 11.30 14.00 -0.22
CA ARG A 193 12.21 15.15 -0.20
C ARG A 193 13.58 14.74 0.35
N PRO A 194 14.70 15.11 -0.28
CA PRO A 194 16.01 14.92 0.34
C PRO A 194 16.05 15.63 1.69
N THR A 195 16.66 14.99 2.69
CA THR A 195 17.09 15.71 3.89
C THR A 195 18.15 16.74 3.48
N ALA A 196 18.13 17.93 4.08
CA ALA A 196 19.06 18.99 3.71
C ALA A 196 20.51 18.54 4.01
N GLY A 197 21.28 18.22 2.97
CA GLY A 197 22.67 17.72 3.09
C GLY A 197 23.13 16.71 2.04
N GLY A 198 22.25 16.27 1.13
CA GLY A 198 22.60 15.45 -0.04
C GLY A 198 22.89 16.27 -1.30
#